data_AF-A0A7V3U521-F1
#
_entry.id   AF-A0A7V3U521-F1
#
_cell.length_a   1.000
_cell.length_b   1.000
_cell.length_c   1.000
_cell.angle_alpha   90.00
_cell.angle_beta   90.00
_cell.angle_gamma   90.00
#
_symmetry.space_group_name_H-M   'P 1'
#
loop_
_entity.id
_entity.type
_entity.pdbx_description
1 polymer ?
#
loop_
_entity_poly.entity_id
_entity_poly.type
_entity_poly.pdbx_seq_one_letter_code
_entity_poly.pdbx_strand_id
1 'polypeptide(L)'
;MTDFPTTARVVIIGGGAVGASSLYHLAKAGWTDCVLLEKNELTAGSTWHAAGNVPTFSTSWSLMNMQRYSTELYRDLGQAVDYPMNYHVTGSIRLAHSKERMQEFERACGMGRYQGLDIQMLGVGEIKPRYPFLETHDLAGALFDPYDGDIDPAQMTQALAKGARDMGARVLRFTPATGVRREGGEWVVETDKGEIRCEFVVNAAGYYAQRVGEWFRPYGGRRVPMMVMSHQYMLTDEIPELEAWSRETGHKLPLLRDVDTSYYLRQEKHGLNLGPYEKGCKAHWVTPEDSMPDDFSFQLYPDDLERLEWYIEDAMARVPILGTAGISKVINGPIPYTPDGNPLIGPMPGVKNAFEACVFTFGIAQAGGAGKVLAEWVTRGETEWDMWSCDPRRFTGFVDDDYCVAKGKEVYGHEYAMHFPHHEWPAGRNKRLSSLDSRLRDAGAVMGAYNGWERANWFAKAGDDLSEKATQTWMRDGPWEPRIREECEAVRDSCGVLAISGFTRIKVQGEGARDWLDGMTASRLPSVGRVGLAYFADSRGRIVTEMSMIPRSGGEVDLITAATAQWHDDELLSRQAPDGITVTDHSEEMECLLVTGPKARDVLA
;
A
#
# COMPACT_ATOMS: atom_id res chain seq x y z
N MET A 1 -23.98 -2.74 -34.55
CA MET A 1 -23.53 -3.63 -33.47
C MET A 1 -22.16 -4.28 -33.77
N THR A 2 -21.34 -3.74 -34.67
CA THR A 2 -20.07 -4.35 -35.13
C THR A 2 -18.80 -3.80 -34.45
N ASP A 3 -18.90 -2.92 -33.44
CA ASP A 3 -17.72 -2.21 -32.87
C ASP A 3 -17.39 -2.61 -31.41
N PHE A 4 -18.24 -3.39 -30.75
CA PHE A 4 -17.93 -3.92 -29.41
C PHE A 4 -16.97 -5.12 -29.53
N PRO A 5 -15.81 -5.11 -28.84
CA PRO A 5 -14.86 -6.22 -28.90
C PRO A 5 -15.46 -7.45 -28.20
N THR A 6 -15.41 -8.62 -28.83
CA THR A 6 -15.85 -9.89 -28.23
C THR A 6 -14.71 -10.68 -27.61
N THR A 7 -13.46 -10.30 -27.89
CA THR A 7 -12.25 -10.87 -27.32
C THR A 7 -11.25 -9.77 -26.97
N ALA A 8 -10.44 -10.02 -25.94
CA ALA A 8 -9.29 -9.22 -25.54
C ALA A 8 -8.28 -10.13 -24.83
N ARG A 9 -7.01 -9.77 -24.78
CA ARG A 9 -6.05 -10.47 -23.90
C ARG A 9 -6.24 -10.09 -22.45
N VAL A 10 -6.37 -8.79 -22.19
CA VAL A 10 -6.58 -8.23 -20.84
C VAL A 10 -7.82 -7.34 -20.83
N VAL A 11 -8.69 -7.55 -19.86
CA VAL A 11 -9.79 -6.63 -19.53
C VAL A 11 -9.50 -5.94 -18.20
N ILE A 12 -9.44 -4.61 -18.21
CA ILE A 12 -9.27 -3.76 -17.02
C ILE A 12 -10.63 -3.17 -16.64
N ILE A 13 -11.05 -3.36 -15.39
CA ILE A 13 -12.31 -2.83 -14.86
C ILE A 13 -12.00 -1.59 -14.02
N GLY A 14 -12.34 -0.42 -14.54
CA GLY A 14 -12.13 0.89 -13.89
C GLY A 14 -11.26 1.84 -14.72
N GLY A 15 -11.80 3.02 -15.05
CA GLY A 15 -11.21 4.09 -15.85
C GLY A 15 -10.69 5.28 -15.04
N GLY A 16 -10.29 5.03 -13.79
CA GLY A 16 -9.50 5.99 -13.01
C GLY A 16 -8.03 6.03 -13.44
N ALA A 17 -7.23 6.87 -12.77
CA ALA A 17 -5.81 7.05 -13.09
C ALA A 17 -5.02 5.73 -13.15
N VAL A 18 -5.23 4.83 -12.19
CA VAL A 18 -4.52 3.53 -12.14
C VAL A 18 -4.92 2.62 -13.30
N GLY A 19 -6.22 2.53 -13.64
CA GLY A 19 -6.69 1.71 -14.75
C GLY A 19 -6.20 2.23 -16.11
N ALA A 20 -6.24 3.55 -16.32
CA ALA A 20 -5.69 4.17 -17.52
C ALA A 20 -4.17 3.96 -17.62
N SER A 21 -3.44 4.11 -16.51
CA SER A 21 -1.99 3.84 -16.44
C SER A 21 -1.66 2.38 -16.76
N SER A 22 -2.45 1.46 -16.20
CA SER A 22 -2.36 0.02 -16.48
C SER A 22 -2.50 -0.29 -17.96
N LEU A 23 -3.53 0.27 -18.60
CA LEU A 23 -3.77 0.09 -20.04
C LEU A 23 -2.62 0.68 -20.87
N TYR A 24 -2.15 1.88 -20.51
CA TYR A 24 -1.01 2.54 -21.16
C TYR A 24 0.26 1.70 -21.10
N HIS A 25 0.59 1.15 -19.93
CA HIS A 25 1.81 0.36 -19.77
C HIS A 25 1.74 -1.03 -20.41
N LEU A 26 0.57 -1.68 -20.42
CA LEU A 26 0.35 -2.91 -21.20
C LEU A 26 0.56 -2.64 -22.70
N ALA A 27 -0.04 -1.58 -23.23
CA ALA A 27 0.11 -1.19 -24.62
C ALA A 27 1.58 -0.83 -24.95
N LYS A 28 2.26 -0.10 -24.05
CA LYS A 28 3.70 0.22 -24.17
C LYS A 28 4.60 -1.02 -24.15
N ALA A 29 4.17 -2.08 -23.46
CA ALA A 29 4.84 -3.39 -23.47
C ALA A 29 4.51 -4.23 -24.73
N GLY A 30 3.71 -3.70 -25.66
CA GLY A 30 3.32 -4.36 -26.91
C GLY A 30 2.05 -5.21 -26.81
N TRP A 31 1.36 -5.21 -25.65
CA TRP A 31 0.08 -5.89 -25.47
C TRP A 31 -1.06 -4.92 -25.78
N THR A 32 -1.38 -4.81 -27.06
CA THR A 32 -2.33 -3.80 -27.58
C THR A 32 -3.76 -4.33 -27.70
N ASP A 33 -3.95 -5.64 -27.63
CA ASP A 33 -5.24 -6.33 -27.57
C ASP A 33 -5.87 -6.26 -26.16
N CYS A 34 -5.83 -5.08 -25.54
CA CYS A 34 -6.36 -4.81 -24.20
C CYS A 34 -7.57 -3.88 -24.23
N VAL A 35 -8.51 -4.10 -23.32
CA VAL A 35 -9.74 -3.31 -23.19
C VAL A 35 -9.87 -2.78 -21.76
N LEU A 36 -10.12 -1.48 -21.62
CA LEU A 36 -10.56 -0.87 -20.38
C LEU A 36 -12.07 -0.63 -20.42
N LEU A 37 -12.78 -1.09 -19.40
CA LEU A 37 -14.19 -0.86 -19.17
C LEU A 37 -14.37 0.18 -18.06
N GLU A 38 -15.06 1.28 -18.37
CA GLU A 38 -15.41 2.31 -17.41
C GLU A 38 -16.93 2.42 -17.31
N LYS A 39 -17.43 2.35 -16.06
CA LYS A 39 -18.85 2.42 -15.73
C LYS A 39 -19.50 3.70 -16.24
N ASN A 40 -18.80 4.82 -16.14
CA ASN A 40 -19.28 6.15 -16.53
C ASN A 40 -18.27 6.80 -17.51
N GLU A 41 -17.89 8.04 -17.27
CA GLU A 41 -16.77 8.72 -17.93
C GLU A 41 -15.45 8.39 -17.22
N LEU A 42 -14.31 8.54 -17.91
CA LEU A 42 -13.01 8.40 -17.25
C LEU A 42 -12.93 9.35 -16.06
N THR A 43 -12.19 8.95 -15.02
CA THR A 43 -11.97 9.70 -13.76
C THR A 43 -13.14 9.81 -12.80
N ALA A 44 -14.33 9.27 -13.13
CA ALA A 44 -15.57 9.40 -12.36
C ALA A 44 -15.51 8.95 -10.89
N GLY A 45 -14.51 8.14 -10.53
CA GLY A 45 -14.20 7.73 -9.15
C GLY A 45 -13.46 8.80 -8.33
N SER A 46 -12.46 8.41 -7.54
CA SER A 46 -11.72 9.38 -6.70
C SER A 46 -10.81 10.32 -7.49
N THR A 47 -10.50 9.97 -8.75
CA THR A 47 -9.49 10.66 -9.56
C THR A 47 -9.85 12.12 -9.84
N TRP A 48 -11.09 12.42 -10.25
CA TRP A 48 -11.46 13.78 -10.67
C TRP A 48 -11.38 14.83 -9.55
N HIS A 49 -11.56 14.41 -8.29
CA HIS A 49 -11.59 15.30 -7.15
C HIS A 49 -10.28 15.29 -6.34
N ALA A 50 -9.26 14.54 -6.75
CA ALA A 50 -7.98 14.52 -6.06
C ALA A 50 -7.33 15.91 -6.07
N ALA A 51 -6.66 16.30 -4.97
CA ALA A 51 -5.97 17.59 -4.88
C ALA A 51 -4.77 17.72 -5.85
N GLY A 52 -4.33 16.61 -6.45
CA GLY A 52 -3.31 16.60 -7.50
C GLY A 52 -1.87 16.55 -7.02
N ASN A 53 -1.61 16.43 -5.71
CA ASN A 53 -0.25 16.39 -5.17
C ASN A 53 0.52 15.16 -5.67
N VAL A 54 1.79 15.34 -6.04
CA VAL A 54 2.66 14.28 -6.59
C VAL A 54 3.98 14.16 -5.81
N PRO A 55 3.95 13.80 -4.50
CA PRO A 55 5.16 13.61 -3.72
C PRO A 55 6.02 12.46 -4.24
N THR A 56 7.35 12.63 -4.17
CA THR A 56 8.27 11.49 -4.27
C THR A 56 8.61 10.88 -2.91
N PHE A 57 8.42 11.62 -1.83
CA PHE A 57 8.65 11.13 -0.46
C PHE A 57 7.71 9.96 -0.07
N SER A 58 8.31 8.92 0.50
CA SER A 58 7.67 7.88 1.31
C SER A 58 8.72 7.28 2.26
N THR A 59 8.29 6.63 3.34
CA THR A 59 9.15 5.79 4.18
C THR A 59 9.15 4.32 3.74
N SER A 60 8.27 3.95 2.80
CA SER A 60 8.24 2.65 2.13
C SER A 60 9.09 2.65 0.87
N TRP A 61 9.95 1.64 0.74
CA TRP A 61 10.83 1.46 -0.42
C TRP A 61 10.07 1.32 -1.74
N SER A 62 9.04 0.46 -1.75
CA SER A 62 8.25 0.14 -2.93
C SER A 62 7.40 1.34 -3.37
N LEU A 63 6.80 2.05 -2.41
CA LEU A 63 6.03 3.26 -2.72
C LEU A 63 6.90 4.37 -3.28
N MET A 64 8.07 4.62 -2.68
CA MET A 64 8.99 5.66 -3.14
C MET A 64 9.45 5.38 -4.59
N ASN A 65 9.71 4.11 -4.93
CA ASN A 65 10.04 3.71 -6.30
C ASN A 65 8.88 3.97 -7.27
N MET A 66 7.65 3.62 -6.89
CA MET A 66 6.47 3.91 -7.72
C MET A 66 6.28 5.40 -7.95
N GLN A 67 6.41 6.22 -6.89
CA GLN A 67 6.26 7.67 -6.96
C GLN A 67 7.36 8.32 -7.79
N ARG A 68 8.62 7.90 -7.61
CA ARG A 68 9.75 8.34 -8.43
C ARG A 68 9.44 8.14 -9.92
N TYR A 69 9.09 6.92 -10.31
CA TYR A 69 8.78 6.61 -11.71
C TYR A 69 7.56 7.39 -12.21
N SER A 70 6.52 7.55 -11.39
CA SER A 70 5.36 8.39 -11.75
C SER A 70 5.79 9.82 -12.09
N THR A 71 6.61 10.45 -11.25
CA THR A 71 7.08 11.83 -11.53
C THR A 71 7.94 11.90 -12.79
N GLU A 72 8.80 10.91 -13.04
CA GLU A 72 9.58 10.82 -14.28
C GLU A 72 8.67 10.70 -15.50
N LEU A 73 7.69 9.79 -15.46
CA LEU A 73 6.70 9.61 -16.52
C LEU A 73 5.92 10.89 -16.79
N TYR A 74 5.41 11.55 -15.75
CA TYR A 74 4.54 12.71 -15.89
C TYR A 74 5.24 13.92 -16.51
N ARG A 75 6.56 14.06 -16.34
CA ARG A 75 7.32 15.16 -16.98
C ARG A 75 7.26 15.08 -18.51
N ASP A 76 7.29 13.87 -19.05
CA ASP A 76 7.39 13.65 -20.50
C ASP A 76 6.06 13.24 -21.14
N LEU A 77 5.08 12.80 -20.35
CA LEU A 77 3.85 12.17 -20.84
C LEU A 77 3.07 13.04 -21.83
N GLY A 78 2.86 14.33 -21.52
CA GLY A 78 2.08 15.22 -22.37
C GLY A 78 2.67 15.37 -23.77
N GLN A 79 4.00 15.48 -23.86
CA GLN A 79 4.71 15.51 -25.15
C GLN A 79 4.68 14.13 -25.82
N ALA A 80 4.92 13.06 -25.07
CA ALA A 80 5.00 11.71 -25.59
C ALA A 80 3.70 11.22 -26.24
N VAL A 81 2.55 11.71 -25.77
CA VAL A 81 1.23 11.32 -26.27
C VAL A 81 0.49 12.45 -26.99
N ASP A 82 1.14 13.58 -27.26
CA ASP A 82 0.53 14.76 -27.89
C ASP A 82 -0.80 15.15 -27.20
N TYR A 83 -0.73 15.41 -25.90
CA TYR A 83 -1.87 15.80 -25.07
C TYR A 83 -1.47 16.89 -24.07
N PRO A 84 -2.22 18.01 -23.99
CA PRO A 84 -1.90 19.08 -23.04
C PRO A 84 -2.10 18.60 -21.60
N MET A 85 -1.11 18.85 -20.75
CA MET A 85 -1.14 18.45 -19.35
C MET A 85 -0.55 19.54 -18.46
N ASN A 86 -1.30 19.92 -17.44
CA ASN A 86 -0.84 20.82 -16.38
C ASN A 86 -0.14 19.98 -15.31
N TYR A 87 1.20 19.97 -15.36
CA TYR A 87 2.05 19.41 -14.31
C TYR A 87 3.07 20.46 -13.87
N HIS A 88 3.02 20.84 -12.60
CA HIS A 88 3.89 21.86 -12.02
C HIS A 88 4.84 21.18 -11.03
N VAL A 89 6.12 21.13 -11.36
CA VAL A 89 7.17 20.68 -10.43
C VAL A 89 7.66 21.89 -9.65
N THR A 90 7.02 22.15 -8.52
CA THR A 90 7.32 23.32 -7.66
C THR A 90 8.28 22.98 -6.52
N GLY A 91 8.58 21.69 -6.35
CA GLY A 91 9.22 21.16 -5.15
C GLY A 91 8.29 21.19 -3.94
N SER A 92 8.73 20.61 -2.83
CA SER A 92 7.99 20.66 -1.57
C SER A 92 8.89 20.79 -0.35
N ILE A 93 8.37 21.43 0.69
CA ILE A 93 8.96 21.58 2.01
C ILE A 93 8.10 20.80 3.00
N ARG A 94 8.70 19.83 3.70
CA ARG A 94 8.10 19.12 4.83
C ARG A 94 8.69 19.65 6.13
N LEU A 95 7.85 20.20 7.00
CA LEU A 95 8.29 20.81 8.26
C LEU A 95 8.61 19.75 9.32
N ALA A 96 9.59 20.02 10.16
CA ALA A 96 9.90 19.22 11.34
C ALA A 96 9.84 20.10 12.59
N HIS A 97 8.97 19.74 13.53
CA HIS A 97 8.84 20.40 14.84
C HIS A 97 9.79 19.79 15.87
N SER A 98 10.30 18.58 15.60
CA SER A 98 11.10 17.80 16.56
C SER A 98 12.39 17.25 15.96
N LYS A 99 13.30 16.84 16.85
CA LYS A 99 14.52 16.11 16.47
C LYS A 99 14.16 14.76 15.85
N GLU A 100 13.17 14.08 16.39
CA GLU A 100 12.70 12.77 15.94
C GLU A 100 12.18 12.86 14.50
N ARG A 101 11.47 13.94 14.15
CA ARG A 101 11.04 14.16 12.76
C ARG A 101 12.22 14.40 11.82
N MET A 102 13.23 15.15 12.25
CA MET A 102 14.46 15.31 11.47
C MET A 102 15.18 13.96 11.22
N GLN A 103 15.16 13.03 12.18
CA GLN A 103 15.72 11.68 12.01
C GLN A 103 14.92 10.84 11.00
N GLU A 104 13.59 10.96 10.96
CA GLU A 104 12.78 10.34 9.91
C GLU A 104 13.17 10.87 8.52
N PHE A 105 13.35 12.20 8.42
CA PHE A 105 13.77 12.85 7.18
C PHE A 105 15.18 12.42 6.75
N GLU A 106 16.12 12.25 7.67
CA GLU A 106 17.45 11.69 7.39
C GLU A 106 17.36 10.28 6.78
N ARG A 107 16.49 9.43 7.34
CA ARG A 107 16.21 8.09 6.81
C ARG A 107 15.63 8.17 5.40
N ALA A 108 14.63 9.02 5.17
CA ALA A 108 14.02 9.21 3.87
C ALA A 108 15.03 9.73 2.83
N CYS A 109 15.89 10.68 3.20
CA CYS A 109 16.99 11.16 2.34
C CYS A 109 17.98 10.02 2.01
N GLY A 110 18.30 9.16 2.98
CA GLY A 110 19.13 7.98 2.76
C GLY A 110 18.56 7.02 1.71
N MET A 111 17.26 6.76 1.81
CA MET A 111 16.53 5.97 0.82
C MET A 111 16.49 6.67 -0.54
N GLY A 112 16.19 7.98 -0.56
CA GLY A 112 16.12 8.84 -1.74
C GLY A 112 17.40 8.78 -2.57
N ARG A 113 18.56 8.95 -1.92
CA ARG A 113 19.87 8.87 -2.58
C ARG A 113 20.10 7.55 -3.31
N TYR A 114 19.68 6.42 -2.72
CA TYR A 114 19.81 5.12 -3.39
C TYR A 114 18.93 5.04 -4.64
N GLN A 115 17.72 5.58 -4.58
CA GLN A 115 16.78 5.58 -5.69
C GLN A 115 17.02 6.72 -6.69
N GLY A 116 18.08 7.52 -6.53
CA GLY A 116 18.42 8.63 -7.43
C GLY A 116 17.63 9.92 -7.21
N LEU A 117 16.98 10.07 -6.06
CA LEU A 117 16.29 11.30 -5.66
C LEU A 117 17.18 12.16 -4.76
N ASP A 118 17.50 13.36 -5.22
CA ASP A 118 18.21 14.39 -4.44
C ASP A 118 17.26 15.15 -3.49
N ILE A 119 16.76 14.44 -2.48
CA ILE A 119 15.97 15.02 -1.38
C ILE A 119 16.93 15.54 -0.32
N GLN A 120 16.70 16.78 0.15
CA GLN A 120 17.66 17.52 0.94
C GLN A 120 17.11 17.87 2.33
N MET A 121 17.96 17.82 3.34
CA MET A 121 17.65 18.38 4.65
C MET A 121 17.85 19.91 4.60
N LEU A 122 16.93 20.66 5.21
CA LEU A 122 17.01 22.11 5.36
C LEU A 122 17.14 22.50 6.83
N GLY A 123 18.07 23.41 7.11
CA GLY A 123 18.07 24.17 8.36
C GLY A 123 16.95 25.23 8.36
N VAL A 124 16.53 25.67 9.54
CA VAL A 124 15.44 26.66 9.70
C VAL A 124 15.68 27.94 8.89
N GLY A 125 16.92 28.44 8.86
CA GLY A 125 17.29 29.65 8.11
C GLY A 125 17.16 29.53 6.58
N GLU A 126 17.02 28.31 6.06
CA GLU A 126 16.89 28.02 4.64
C GLU A 126 15.43 27.93 4.17
N ILE A 127 14.48 27.89 5.10
CA ILE A 127 13.06 27.69 4.80
C ILE A 127 12.42 28.98 4.27
N LYS A 128 12.55 30.09 5.01
CA LYS A 128 11.89 31.37 4.66
C LYS A 128 12.31 31.94 3.29
N PRO A 129 13.58 31.83 2.84
CA PRO A 129 13.96 32.20 1.47
C PRO A 129 13.23 31.40 0.38
N ARG A 130 12.79 30.17 0.65
CA ARG A 130 12.05 29.31 -0.30
C ARG A 130 10.53 29.48 -0.18
N TYR A 131 10.04 29.79 1.02
CA TYR A 131 8.62 30.01 1.31
C TYR A 131 8.47 31.29 2.16
N PRO A 132 8.38 32.48 1.52
CA PRO A 132 8.48 33.77 2.22
C PRO A 132 7.32 34.06 3.19
N PHE A 133 6.16 33.46 2.95
CA PHE A 133 4.95 33.65 3.76
C PHE A 133 4.84 32.72 4.97
N LEU A 134 5.87 31.91 5.21
CA LEU A 134 5.92 30.94 6.30
C LEU A 134 6.48 31.57 7.58
N GLU A 135 5.85 31.26 8.71
CA GLU A 135 6.42 31.45 10.03
C GLU A 135 7.23 30.23 10.45
N THR A 136 8.43 30.43 10.99
CA THR A 136 9.40 29.35 11.25
C THR A 136 9.71 29.14 12.72
N HIS A 137 8.91 29.71 13.61
CA HIS A 137 9.04 29.48 15.06
C HIS A 137 8.80 28.00 15.38
N ASP A 138 9.50 27.51 16.41
CA ASP A 138 9.37 26.15 16.96
C ASP A 138 9.63 25.00 15.97
N LEU A 139 10.33 25.28 14.87
CA LEU A 139 10.80 24.26 13.93
C LEU A 139 12.23 23.82 14.28
N ALA A 140 12.47 22.51 14.22
CA ALA A 140 13.80 21.93 14.25
C ALA A 140 14.50 22.02 12.87
N GLY A 141 13.72 22.06 11.79
CA GLY A 141 14.20 22.15 10.41
C GLY A 141 13.12 21.73 9.42
N ALA A 142 13.54 21.31 8.24
CA ALA A 142 12.65 20.78 7.22
C ALA A 142 13.37 19.78 6.29
N LEU A 143 12.60 19.13 5.43
CA LEU A 143 13.08 18.39 4.26
C LEU A 143 12.54 19.06 2.99
N PHE A 144 13.39 19.16 1.97
CA PHE A 144 13.05 19.67 0.65
C PHE A 144 13.13 18.58 -0.41
N ASP A 145 12.02 18.35 -1.10
CA ASP A 145 11.93 17.45 -2.26
C ASP A 145 11.77 18.30 -3.53
N PRO A 146 12.81 18.44 -4.38
CA PRO A 146 12.75 19.26 -5.59
C PRO A 146 11.90 18.63 -6.72
N TYR A 147 11.49 17.37 -6.57
CA TYR A 147 10.78 16.62 -7.61
C TYR A 147 9.25 16.62 -7.42
N ASP A 148 8.80 17.04 -6.24
CA ASP A 148 7.39 17.15 -5.86
C ASP A 148 6.68 18.27 -6.64
N GLY A 149 5.36 18.24 -6.62
CA GLY A 149 4.54 19.20 -7.32
C GLY A 149 3.07 18.85 -7.30
N ASP A 150 2.34 19.47 -8.23
CA ASP A 150 0.93 19.22 -8.46
C ASP A 150 0.63 18.94 -9.94
N ILE A 151 -0.33 18.08 -10.20
CA ILE A 151 -0.79 17.72 -11.53
C ILE A 151 -2.31 17.78 -11.60
N ASP A 152 -2.85 18.15 -12.76
CA ASP A 152 -4.28 17.97 -13.04
C ASP A 152 -4.58 16.47 -13.21
N PRO A 153 -5.32 15.84 -12.28
CA PRO A 153 -5.56 14.40 -12.30
C PRO A 153 -6.34 13.95 -13.55
N ALA A 154 -7.23 14.80 -14.04
CA ALA A 154 -8.09 14.47 -15.17
C ALA A 154 -7.29 14.50 -16.47
N GLN A 155 -6.49 15.53 -16.68
CA GLN A 155 -5.63 15.64 -17.86
C GLN A 155 -4.60 14.52 -17.90
N MET A 156 -3.98 14.18 -16.77
CA MET A 156 -3.04 13.04 -16.69
C MET A 156 -3.72 11.72 -17.07
N THR A 157 -4.92 11.46 -16.55
CA THR A 157 -5.67 10.24 -16.86
C THR A 157 -6.05 10.17 -18.35
N GLN A 158 -6.47 11.30 -18.93
CA GLN A 158 -6.80 11.38 -20.35
C GLN A 158 -5.56 11.20 -21.24
N ALA A 159 -4.41 11.76 -20.85
CA ALA A 159 -3.14 11.58 -21.56
C ALA A 159 -2.73 10.09 -21.60
N LEU A 160 -2.81 9.39 -20.46
CA LEU A 160 -2.56 7.95 -20.39
C LEU A 160 -3.54 7.15 -21.28
N ALA A 161 -4.84 7.44 -21.17
CA ALA A 161 -5.86 6.76 -21.96
C ALA A 161 -5.73 7.04 -23.47
N LYS A 162 -5.32 8.26 -23.86
CA LYS A 162 -4.98 8.59 -25.26
C LYS A 162 -3.76 7.80 -25.72
N GLY A 163 -2.66 7.85 -24.98
CA GLY A 163 -1.44 7.12 -25.34
C GLY A 163 -1.69 5.61 -25.51
N ALA A 164 -2.51 5.02 -24.64
CA ALA A 164 -2.92 3.63 -24.77
C ALA A 164 -3.69 3.35 -26.07
N ARG A 165 -4.63 4.23 -26.45
CA ARG A 165 -5.41 4.12 -27.69
C ARG A 165 -4.57 4.33 -28.94
N ASP A 166 -3.64 5.28 -28.91
CA ASP A 166 -2.70 5.53 -30.02
C ASP A 166 -1.81 4.31 -30.27
N MET A 167 -1.52 3.53 -29.22
CA MET A 167 -0.83 2.24 -29.31
C MET A 167 -1.77 1.06 -29.64
N GLY A 168 -3.07 1.27 -29.82
CA GLY A 168 -4.02 0.24 -30.30
C GLY A 168 -4.92 -0.39 -29.23
N ALA A 169 -4.77 -0.02 -27.95
CA ALA A 169 -5.68 -0.47 -26.91
C ALA A 169 -7.06 0.19 -27.00
N ARG A 170 -8.08 -0.39 -26.37
CA ARG A 170 -9.46 0.11 -26.41
C ARG A 170 -9.92 0.61 -25.06
N VAL A 171 -10.65 1.72 -25.05
CA VAL A 171 -11.30 2.29 -23.86
C VAL A 171 -12.80 2.39 -24.13
N LEU A 172 -13.61 1.68 -23.37
CA LEU A 172 -15.06 1.66 -23.47
C LEU A 172 -15.68 2.34 -22.25
N ARG A 173 -16.09 3.59 -22.44
CA ARG A 173 -16.81 4.39 -21.44
C ARG A 173 -18.30 4.05 -21.43
N PHE A 174 -18.98 4.40 -20.35
CA PHE A 174 -20.41 4.11 -20.13
C PHE A 174 -20.72 2.62 -20.37
N THR A 175 -19.79 1.75 -19.96
CA THR A 175 -19.81 0.31 -20.21
C THR A 175 -19.46 -0.39 -18.90
N PRO A 176 -20.38 -0.37 -17.92
CA PRO A 176 -20.16 -1.06 -16.65
C PRO A 176 -19.97 -2.55 -16.89
N ALA A 177 -18.89 -3.09 -16.33
CA ALA A 177 -18.82 -4.53 -16.07
C ALA A 177 -19.87 -4.88 -15.00
N THR A 178 -20.56 -6.00 -15.18
CA THR A 178 -21.61 -6.48 -14.27
C THR A 178 -21.29 -7.81 -13.63
N GLY A 179 -20.28 -8.52 -14.13
CA GLY A 179 -19.89 -9.83 -13.63
C GLY A 179 -18.69 -10.40 -14.39
N VAL A 180 -18.14 -11.48 -13.83
CA VAL A 180 -17.18 -12.33 -14.50
C VAL A 180 -17.54 -13.80 -14.34
N ARG A 181 -17.16 -14.60 -15.33
CA ARG A 181 -17.18 -16.05 -15.21
C ARG A 181 -16.01 -16.72 -15.90
N ARG A 182 -15.76 -17.98 -15.55
CA ARG A 182 -14.68 -18.76 -16.15
C ARG A 182 -15.23 -19.85 -17.08
N GLU A 183 -14.78 -19.85 -18.32
CA GLU A 183 -15.19 -20.82 -19.34
C GLU A 183 -13.99 -21.26 -20.18
N GLY A 184 -13.78 -22.57 -20.35
CA GLY A 184 -12.72 -23.08 -21.22
C GLY A 184 -11.29 -22.68 -20.81
N GLY A 185 -11.08 -22.27 -19.56
CA GLY A 185 -9.79 -21.78 -19.06
C GLY A 185 -9.60 -20.26 -19.17
N GLU A 186 -10.50 -19.56 -19.86
CA GLU A 186 -10.52 -18.10 -20.05
C GLU A 186 -11.55 -17.43 -19.12
N TRP A 187 -11.42 -16.13 -18.96
CA TRP A 187 -12.42 -15.27 -18.34
C TRP A 187 -13.42 -14.77 -19.38
N VAL A 188 -14.65 -14.58 -18.94
CA VAL A 188 -15.66 -13.81 -19.68
C VAL A 188 -16.14 -12.68 -18.79
N VAL A 189 -15.97 -11.44 -19.26
CA VAL A 189 -16.43 -10.23 -18.59
C VAL A 189 -17.75 -9.79 -19.20
N GLU A 190 -18.76 -9.61 -18.36
CA GLU A 190 -20.14 -9.32 -18.77
C GLU A 190 -20.44 -7.82 -18.69
N THR A 191 -21.15 -7.30 -19.69
CA THR A 191 -21.66 -5.92 -19.75
C THR A 191 -23.04 -5.92 -20.41
N ASP A 192 -23.79 -4.82 -20.29
CA ASP A 192 -25.06 -4.64 -21.00
C ASP A 192 -24.92 -4.54 -22.53
N LYS A 193 -23.71 -4.24 -23.03
CA LYS A 193 -23.38 -4.13 -24.46
C LYS A 193 -22.87 -5.43 -25.08
N GLY A 194 -22.63 -6.46 -24.27
CA GLY A 194 -22.09 -7.75 -24.69
C GLY A 194 -21.01 -8.28 -23.75
N GLU A 195 -20.44 -9.41 -24.13
CA GLU A 195 -19.43 -10.11 -23.36
C GLU A 195 -18.06 -10.03 -24.02
N ILE A 196 -16.99 -9.99 -23.23
CA ILE A 196 -15.61 -10.00 -23.69
C ILE A 196 -14.91 -11.24 -23.12
N ARG A 197 -14.50 -12.17 -23.97
CA ARG A 197 -13.62 -13.29 -23.58
C ARG A 197 -12.18 -12.80 -23.45
N CYS A 198 -11.48 -13.17 -22.38
CA CYS A 198 -10.10 -12.76 -22.16
C CYS A 198 -9.26 -13.70 -21.32
N GLU A 199 -7.94 -13.60 -21.48
CA GLU A 199 -6.98 -14.40 -20.73
C GLU A 199 -6.82 -13.89 -19.29
N PHE A 200 -6.85 -12.56 -19.11
CA PHE A 200 -6.58 -11.87 -17.84
C PHE A 200 -7.63 -10.79 -17.52
N VAL A 201 -7.96 -10.65 -16.24
CA VAL A 201 -8.82 -9.57 -15.73
C VAL A 201 -8.13 -8.78 -14.63
N VAL A 202 -8.26 -7.46 -14.66
CA VAL A 202 -7.69 -6.55 -13.64
C VAL A 202 -8.81 -5.79 -12.93
N ASN A 203 -8.87 -5.90 -11.61
CA ASN A 203 -9.71 -5.05 -10.77
C ASN A 203 -8.98 -3.73 -10.46
N ALA A 204 -9.34 -2.66 -11.18
CA ALA A 204 -8.84 -1.30 -11.00
C ALA A 204 -9.96 -0.33 -10.58
N ALA A 205 -11.01 -0.84 -9.92
CA ALA A 205 -12.28 -0.13 -9.73
C ALA A 205 -12.29 0.87 -8.56
N GLY A 206 -11.13 1.32 -8.06
CA GLY A 206 -11.04 2.32 -6.99
C GLY A 206 -11.84 1.92 -5.75
N TYR A 207 -12.73 2.80 -5.27
CA TYR A 207 -13.61 2.50 -4.13
C TYR A 207 -14.72 1.48 -4.44
N TYR A 208 -14.95 1.12 -5.71
CA TYR A 208 -15.82 -0.01 -6.10
C TYR A 208 -15.09 -1.36 -6.11
N ALA A 209 -13.79 -1.41 -5.79
CA ALA A 209 -12.99 -2.63 -5.90
C ALA A 209 -13.57 -3.81 -5.12
N GLN A 210 -14.17 -3.57 -3.95
CA GLN A 210 -14.86 -4.60 -3.18
C GLN A 210 -16.06 -5.21 -3.94
N ARG A 211 -16.88 -4.40 -4.62
CA ARG A 211 -18.02 -4.91 -5.42
C ARG A 211 -17.55 -5.78 -6.58
N VAL A 212 -16.46 -5.38 -7.25
CA VAL A 212 -15.83 -6.17 -8.32
C VAL A 212 -15.20 -7.45 -7.75
N GLY A 213 -14.56 -7.37 -6.57
CA GLY A 213 -13.95 -8.52 -5.90
C GLY A 213 -14.94 -9.64 -5.58
N GLU A 214 -16.19 -9.31 -5.25
CA GLU A 214 -17.24 -10.31 -5.00
C GLU A 214 -17.47 -11.24 -6.20
N TRP A 215 -17.29 -10.76 -7.44
CA TRP A 215 -17.47 -11.59 -8.64
C TRP A 215 -16.45 -12.73 -8.74
N PHE A 216 -15.30 -12.61 -8.06
CA PHE A 216 -14.23 -13.58 -8.11
C PHE A 216 -14.28 -14.62 -6.99
N ARG A 217 -15.13 -14.43 -5.97
CA ARG A 217 -15.26 -15.36 -4.83
C ARG A 217 -15.61 -16.80 -5.22
N PRO A 218 -16.50 -17.07 -6.20
CA PRO A 218 -16.76 -18.43 -6.67
C PRO A 218 -15.53 -19.14 -7.28
N TYR A 219 -14.47 -18.39 -7.59
CA TYR A 219 -13.25 -18.88 -8.24
C TYR A 219 -12.03 -18.88 -7.31
N GLY A 220 -12.24 -18.83 -6.00
CA GLY A 220 -11.17 -18.81 -4.99
C GLY A 220 -10.80 -17.41 -4.46
N GLY A 221 -11.47 -16.37 -4.95
CA GLY A 221 -11.24 -14.99 -4.51
C GLY A 221 -11.71 -14.73 -3.09
N ARG A 222 -11.33 -13.56 -2.58
CA ARG A 222 -11.64 -13.11 -1.22
C ARG A 222 -12.35 -11.76 -1.21
N ARG A 223 -12.88 -11.39 -0.04
CA ARG A 223 -13.23 -10.01 0.24
C ARG A 223 -11.97 -9.14 0.13
N VAL A 224 -12.06 -8.02 -0.56
CA VAL A 224 -10.99 -7.03 -0.71
C VAL A 224 -10.77 -6.35 0.66
N PRO A 225 -9.53 -6.25 1.16
CA PRO A 225 -9.24 -5.75 2.50
C PRO A 225 -9.25 -4.22 2.44
N MET A 226 -10.44 -3.62 2.47
CA MET A 226 -10.58 -2.19 2.29
C MET A 226 -11.73 -1.57 3.07
N MET A 227 -11.63 -0.26 3.24
CA MET A 227 -12.68 0.64 3.69
C MET A 227 -12.58 1.96 2.89
N VAL A 228 -13.59 2.82 2.98
CA VAL A 228 -13.58 4.12 2.27
C VAL A 228 -13.60 5.24 3.30
N MET A 229 -12.57 6.08 3.27
CA MET A 229 -12.41 7.22 4.16
C MET A 229 -12.88 8.50 3.46
N SER A 230 -13.45 9.42 4.23
CA SER A 230 -13.72 10.79 3.79
C SER A 230 -12.48 11.64 4.01
N HIS A 231 -11.98 12.27 2.95
CA HIS A 231 -10.91 13.26 3.02
C HIS A 231 -11.40 14.61 2.49
N GLN A 232 -10.95 15.69 3.15
CA GLN A 232 -11.36 17.04 2.83
C GLN A 232 -10.18 17.95 2.49
N TYR A 233 -10.35 18.78 1.46
CA TYR A 233 -9.52 19.95 1.25
C TYR A 233 -10.35 21.16 0.84
N MET A 234 -9.76 22.33 1.05
CA MET A 234 -10.40 23.62 0.81
C MET A 234 -9.56 24.41 -0.18
N LEU A 235 -10.23 25.15 -1.05
CA LEU A 235 -9.63 26.15 -1.93
C LEU A 235 -9.99 27.53 -1.41
N THR A 236 -9.02 28.43 -1.40
CA THR A 236 -9.27 29.84 -1.09
C THR A 236 -9.57 30.66 -2.34
N ASP A 237 -10.15 31.84 -2.15
CA ASP A 237 -10.11 32.91 -3.13
C ASP A 237 -8.66 33.34 -3.45
N GLU A 238 -8.47 34.15 -4.50
CA GLU A 238 -7.17 34.68 -4.88
C GLU A 238 -6.59 35.62 -3.80
N ILE A 239 -5.29 35.47 -3.53
CA ILE A 239 -4.53 36.26 -2.56
C ILE A 239 -3.56 37.15 -3.36
N PRO A 240 -3.72 38.49 -3.32
CA PRO A 240 -2.91 39.42 -4.12
C PRO A 240 -1.39 39.27 -3.92
N GLU A 241 -0.95 38.94 -2.71
CA GLU A 241 0.45 38.69 -2.37
C GLU A 241 1.02 37.47 -3.10
N LEU A 242 0.22 36.41 -3.30
CA LEU A 242 0.62 35.23 -4.06
C LEU A 242 0.70 35.52 -5.55
N GLU A 243 -0.23 36.30 -6.09
CA GLU A 243 -0.19 36.76 -7.48
C GLU A 243 1.07 37.61 -7.74
N ALA A 244 1.32 38.60 -6.86
CA ALA A 244 2.50 39.45 -6.95
C ALA A 244 3.80 38.64 -6.88
N TRP A 245 3.90 37.70 -5.93
CA TRP A 245 5.04 36.80 -5.80
C TRP A 245 5.28 35.94 -7.04
N SER A 246 4.20 35.34 -7.57
CA SER A 246 4.31 34.47 -8.76
C SER A 246 4.73 35.25 -9.99
N ARG A 247 4.25 36.50 -10.12
CA ARG A 247 4.62 37.40 -11.19
C ARG A 247 6.08 37.86 -11.08
N GLU A 248 6.57 38.09 -9.87
CA GLU A 248 7.96 38.50 -9.61
C GLU A 248 8.97 37.37 -9.83
N THR A 249 8.67 36.17 -9.34
CA THR A 249 9.58 35.02 -9.38
C THR A 249 9.44 34.17 -10.64
N GLY A 250 8.32 34.27 -11.35
CA GLY A 250 8.01 33.46 -12.52
C GLY A 250 7.61 32.02 -12.20
N HIS A 251 7.40 31.67 -10.93
CA HIS A 251 6.96 30.34 -10.50
C HIS A 251 6.03 30.39 -9.28
N LYS A 252 5.33 29.29 -9.01
CA LYS A 252 4.51 29.12 -7.80
C LYS A 252 5.38 28.85 -6.57
N LEU A 253 4.81 29.02 -5.38
CA LEU A 253 5.41 28.52 -4.14
C LEU A 253 5.63 26.99 -4.19
N PRO A 254 6.69 26.48 -3.53
CA PRO A 254 6.81 25.05 -3.28
C PRO A 254 5.65 24.57 -2.40
N LEU A 255 5.27 23.31 -2.56
CA LEU A 255 4.25 22.67 -1.74
C LEU A 255 4.70 22.62 -0.28
N LEU A 256 3.85 22.97 0.67
CA LEU A 256 4.15 22.87 2.10
C LEU A 256 3.43 21.66 2.71
N ARG A 257 4.12 20.91 3.57
CA ARG A 257 3.49 19.93 4.45
C ARG A 257 3.93 20.15 5.88
N ASP A 258 2.98 20.40 6.76
CA ASP A 258 3.23 20.30 8.19
C ASP A 258 2.80 18.89 8.62
N VAL A 259 3.77 17.99 8.68
CA VAL A 259 3.53 16.57 8.98
C VAL A 259 3.34 16.30 10.47
N ASP A 260 3.72 17.25 11.33
CA ASP A 260 3.53 17.12 12.77
C ASP A 260 2.15 17.65 13.20
N THR A 261 1.65 18.73 12.56
CA THR A 261 0.24 19.15 12.70
C THR A 261 -0.71 18.25 11.91
N SER A 262 -0.25 17.72 10.77
CA SER A 262 -0.99 16.85 9.84
C SER A 262 -1.80 17.57 8.75
N TYR A 263 -1.15 18.38 7.90
CA TYR A 263 -1.78 18.95 6.70
C TYR A 263 -0.81 19.16 5.52
N TYR A 264 -1.36 19.27 4.31
CA TYR A 264 -0.66 19.84 3.15
C TYR A 264 -1.27 21.18 2.74
N LEU A 265 -0.44 22.07 2.23
CA LEU A 265 -0.83 23.39 1.72
C LEU A 265 -0.10 23.65 0.41
N ARG A 266 -0.82 24.04 -0.64
CA ARG A 266 -0.21 24.35 -1.93
C ARG A 266 -0.83 25.56 -2.58
N GLN A 267 -0.09 26.21 -3.46
CA GLN A 267 -0.64 27.29 -4.27
C GLN A 267 -1.53 26.73 -5.38
N GLU A 268 -2.80 27.16 -5.41
CA GLU A 268 -3.77 26.86 -6.47
C GLU A 268 -4.06 28.16 -7.22
N LYS A 269 -3.55 28.28 -8.45
CA LYS A 269 -3.52 29.55 -9.21
C LYS A 269 -2.88 30.67 -8.38
N HIS A 270 -3.68 31.62 -7.90
CA HIS A 270 -3.26 32.72 -7.02
C HIS A 270 -3.87 32.63 -5.61
N GLY A 271 -4.54 31.52 -5.29
CA GLY A 271 -5.00 31.18 -3.93
C GLY A 271 -4.24 29.98 -3.36
N LEU A 272 -4.82 29.35 -2.34
CA LEU A 272 -4.26 28.20 -1.64
C LEU A 272 -5.23 27.01 -1.63
N ASN A 273 -4.67 25.81 -1.60
CA ASN A 273 -5.34 24.54 -1.36
C ASN A 273 -4.79 23.95 -0.06
N LEU A 274 -5.64 23.85 0.96
CA LEU A 274 -5.33 23.27 2.27
C LEU A 274 -6.08 21.94 2.45
N GLY A 275 -5.36 20.86 2.71
CA GLY A 275 -5.95 19.55 3.05
C GLY A 275 -5.36 18.96 4.33
N PRO A 276 -6.09 19.02 5.45
CA PRO A 276 -5.71 18.35 6.69
C PRO A 276 -6.00 16.83 6.67
N TYR A 277 -5.26 16.08 7.48
CA TYR A 277 -5.57 14.69 7.85
C TYR A 277 -5.85 14.64 9.35
N GLU A 278 -7.13 14.60 9.67
CA GLU A 278 -7.65 14.72 11.02
C GLU A 278 -7.80 13.38 11.75
N LYS A 279 -7.53 13.35 13.05
CA LYS A 279 -7.82 12.18 13.91
C LYS A 279 -9.31 11.85 13.99
N GLY A 280 -10.19 12.85 13.88
CA GLY A 280 -11.65 12.72 13.90
C GLY A 280 -12.26 12.23 12.57
N CYS A 281 -11.53 11.44 11.80
CA CYS A 281 -11.92 11.05 10.45
C CYS A 281 -13.17 10.16 10.39
N LYS A 282 -13.81 10.13 9.23
CA LYS A 282 -15.03 9.33 8.97
C LYS A 282 -14.76 8.27 7.92
N ALA A 283 -15.19 7.04 8.23
CA ALA A 283 -15.34 5.97 7.25
C ALA A 283 -16.78 5.97 6.77
N HIS A 284 -16.99 5.87 5.47
CA HIS A 284 -18.30 5.79 4.84
C HIS A 284 -18.57 4.39 4.32
N TRP A 285 -19.86 4.05 4.16
CA TRP A 285 -20.27 2.78 3.58
C TRP A 285 -19.93 1.56 4.44
N VAL A 286 -19.98 1.78 5.75
CA VAL A 286 -19.61 0.79 6.78
C VAL A 286 -20.79 0.33 7.65
N THR A 287 -21.97 0.93 7.49
CA THR A 287 -23.20 0.50 8.16
C THR A 287 -24.35 0.36 7.16
N PRO A 288 -25.41 -0.40 7.48
CA PRO A 288 -26.60 -0.47 6.64
C PRO A 288 -27.25 0.90 6.36
N GLU A 289 -27.24 1.81 7.34
CA GLU A 289 -27.85 3.14 7.23
C GLU A 289 -27.04 4.10 6.35
N ASP A 290 -25.73 3.88 6.23
CA ASP A 290 -24.83 4.62 5.35
C ASP A 290 -24.38 3.72 4.19
N SER A 291 -25.27 2.96 3.55
CA SER A 291 -24.88 2.05 2.47
C SER A 291 -24.34 2.80 1.24
N MET A 292 -23.32 2.24 0.57
CA MET A 292 -22.83 2.78 -0.70
C MET A 292 -23.96 2.76 -1.75
N PRO A 293 -24.26 3.89 -2.42
CA PRO A 293 -25.29 3.91 -3.46
C PRO A 293 -24.88 3.10 -4.69
N ASP A 294 -25.85 2.77 -5.55
CA ASP A 294 -25.58 2.06 -6.81
C ASP A 294 -24.64 2.87 -7.71
N ASP A 295 -24.81 4.21 -7.72
CA ASP A 295 -23.93 5.14 -8.43
C ASP A 295 -23.49 6.33 -7.59
N PHE A 296 -22.18 6.50 -7.47
CA PHE A 296 -21.49 7.61 -6.82
C PHE A 296 -20.45 8.21 -7.77
N SER A 297 -20.77 8.33 -9.05
CA SER A 297 -19.89 8.90 -10.09
C SER A 297 -19.92 10.43 -10.03
N PHE A 298 -18.76 11.09 -10.02
CA PHE A 298 -18.63 12.57 -9.94
C PHE A 298 -19.38 13.22 -8.76
N GLN A 299 -19.47 12.51 -7.64
CA GLN A 299 -20.16 12.96 -6.44
C GLN A 299 -19.18 13.16 -5.28
N LEU A 300 -19.56 14.03 -4.36
CA LEU A 300 -18.84 14.36 -3.14
C LEU A 300 -19.77 14.14 -1.93
N TYR A 301 -19.18 13.91 -0.77
CA TYR A 301 -19.89 13.96 0.49
C TYR A 301 -20.21 15.41 0.87
N PRO A 302 -21.17 15.64 1.78
CA PRO A 302 -21.37 16.96 2.38
C PRO A 302 -20.12 17.45 3.11
N ASP A 303 -19.93 18.76 3.12
CA ASP A 303 -18.84 19.40 3.87
C ASP A 303 -18.97 19.14 5.38
N ASP A 304 -17.83 19.00 6.06
CA ASP A 304 -17.75 18.67 7.48
C ASP A 304 -16.54 19.40 8.08
N LEU A 305 -16.58 20.73 8.08
CA LEU A 305 -15.42 21.57 8.43
C LEU A 305 -15.16 21.62 9.94
N GLU A 306 -16.16 21.37 10.79
CA GLU A 306 -16.00 21.43 12.25
C GLU A 306 -14.89 20.49 12.75
N ARG A 307 -14.74 19.30 12.15
CA ARG A 307 -13.67 18.37 12.52
C ARG A 307 -12.27 18.79 12.05
N LEU A 308 -12.17 19.83 11.21
CA LEU A 308 -10.92 20.36 10.66
C LEU A 308 -10.50 21.70 11.31
N GLU A 309 -11.36 22.32 12.12
CA GLU A 309 -11.19 23.69 12.66
C GLU A 309 -9.80 23.91 13.25
N TRP A 310 -9.36 23.04 14.16
CA TRP A 310 -8.05 23.13 14.81
C TRP A 310 -6.88 23.12 13.79
N TYR A 311 -6.96 22.27 12.76
CA TYR A 311 -5.90 22.17 11.75
C TYR A 311 -5.87 23.40 10.84
N ILE A 312 -7.03 23.97 10.55
CA ILE A 312 -7.15 25.20 9.76
C ILE A 312 -6.56 26.38 10.53
N GLU A 313 -6.89 26.51 11.81
CA GLU A 313 -6.34 27.55 12.68
C GLU A 313 -4.82 27.44 12.81
N ASP A 314 -4.29 26.23 13.01
CA ASP A 314 -2.83 26.02 13.07
C ASP A 314 -2.15 26.32 11.72
N ALA A 315 -2.74 25.91 10.59
CA ALA A 315 -2.24 26.24 9.27
C ALA A 315 -2.21 27.76 9.01
N MET A 316 -3.22 28.49 9.51
CA MET A 316 -3.24 29.97 9.45
C MET A 316 -2.17 30.59 10.35
N ALA A 317 -1.91 30.03 11.53
CA ALA A 317 -0.81 30.50 12.38
C ALA A 317 0.57 30.27 11.73
N ARG A 318 0.73 29.14 11.02
CA ARG A 318 1.96 28.79 10.31
C ARG A 318 2.17 29.60 9.02
N VAL A 319 1.09 29.88 8.27
CA VAL A 319 1.11 30.67 7.03
C VAL A 319 0.03 31.78 7.11
N PRO A 320 0.32 32.93 7.74
CA PRO A 320 -0.69 33.96 8.06
C PRO A 320 -1.51 34.47 6.89
N ILE A 321 -0.95 34.52 5.67
CA ILE A 321 -1.68 34.97 4.48
C ILE A 321 -2.87 34.05 4.14
N LEU A 322 -2.86 32.78 4.60
CA LEU A 322 -3.98 31.87 4.44
C LEU A 322 -5.26 32.41 5.10
N GLY A 323 -5.12 33.10 6.24
CA GLY A 323 -6.25 33.69 6.97
C GLY A 323 -6.82 34.97 6.35
N THR A 324 -6.28 35.44 5.22
CA THR A 324 -6.71 36.69 4.57
C THR A 324 -7.76 36.49 3.47
N ALA A 325 -7.95 35.26 2.99
CA ALA A 325 -8.89 34.92 1.94
C ALA A 325 -10.05 34.05 2.44
N GLY A 326 -11.20 34.18 1.79
CA GLY A 326 -12.35 33.29 2.01
C GLY A 326 -12.13 31.91 1.39
N ILE A 327 -12.93 30.93 1.82
CA ILE A 327 -12.99 29.59 1.21
C ILE A 327 -13.91 29.68 -0.01
N SER A 328 -13.37 29.42 -1.19
CA SER A 328 -14.12 29.41 -2.45
C SER A 328 -14.79 28.06 -2.71
N LYS A 329 -14.21 26.96 -2.19
CA LYS A 329 -14.72 25.60 -2.39
C LYS A 329 -14.21 24.65 -1.32
N VAL A 330 -15.07 23.72 -0.90
CA VAL A 330 -14.70 22.54 -0.11
C VAL A 330 -14.91 21.30 -0.98
N ILE A 331 -13.98 20.35 -0.87
CA ILE A 331 -14.07 19.05 -1.54
C ILE A 331 -13.98 17.99 -0.45
N ASN A 332 -15.09 17.27 -0.23
CA ASN A 332 -15.12 16.11 0.65
C ASN A 332 -15.36 14.84 -0.18
N GLY A 333 -14.34 14.01 -0.36
CA GLY A 333 -14.40 12.91 -1.31
C GLY A 333 -14.04 11.54 -0.73
N PRO A 334 -14.52 10.45 -1.35
CA PRO A 334 -14.15 9.08 -0.99
C PRO A 334 -12.71 8.77 -1.39
N ILE A 335 -11.92 8.23 -0.46
CA ILE A 335 -10.62 7.64 -0.74
C ILE A 335 -10.63 6.20 -0.19
N PRO A 336 -10.38 5.19 -1.05
CA PRO A 336 -10.28 3.82 -0.57
C PRO A 336 -8.95 3.61 0.14
N TYR A 337 -9.00 2.99 1.31
CA TYR A 337 -7.84 2.64 2.13
C TYR A 337 -7.79 1.13 2.34
N THR A 338 -6.58 0.60 2.42
CA THR A 338 -6.31 -0.71 3.02
C THR A 338 -5.99 -0.53 4.50
N PRO A 339 -6.03 -1.60 5.32
CA PRO A 339 -5.68 -1.54 6.73
C PRO A 339 -4.26 -1.08 7.06
N ASP A 340 -3.36 -1.02 6.07
CA ASP A 340 -1.97 -0.54 6.24
C ASP A 340 -1.67 0.72 5.42
N GLY A 341 -2.65 1.28 4.70
CA GLY A 341 -2.51 2.46 3.85
C GLY A 341 -1.79 2.22 2.52
N ASN A 342 -1.19 1.05 2.30
CA ASN A 342 -0.52 0.70 1.04
C ASN A 342 -1.53 0.14 0.03
N PRO A 343 -1.37 0.39 -1.28
CA PRO A 343 -2.30 -0.11 -2.29
C PRO A 343 -2.27 -1.63 -2.41
N LEU A 344 -3.23 -2.15 -3.17
CA LEU A 344 -3.27 -3.53 -3.62
C LEU A 344 -2.88 -3.55 -5.09
N ILE A 345 -1.72 -4.12 -5.37
CA ILE A 345 -1.24 -4.29 -6.73
C ILE A 345 -0.54 -5.63 -6.85
N GLY A 346 -1.01 -6.48 -7.76
CA GLY A 346 -0.44 -7.80 -7.99
C GLY A 346 -1.47 -8.90 -8.22
N PRO A 347 -1.06 -10.18 -8.19
CA PRO A 347 -1.96 -11.30 -8.38
C PRO A 347 -3.10 -11.29 -7.37
N MET A 348 -4.33 -11.48 -7.83
CA MET A 348 -5.49 -11.63 -6.96
C MET A 348 -5.35 -12.95 -6.19
N PRO A 349 -5.47 -12.94 -4.84
CA PRO A 349 -5.29 -14.13 -4.04
C PRO A 349 -6.33 -15.20 -4.38
N GLY A 350 -5.88 -16.44 -4.56
CA GLY A 350 -6.68 -17.61 -4.89
C GLY A 350 -7.22 -17.68 -6.33
N VAL A 351 -6.97 -16.67 -7.16
CA VAL A 351 -7.64 -16.54 -8.48
C VAL A 351 -6.63 -16.52 -9.62
N LYS A 352 -6.69 -17.54 -10.48
CA LYS A 352 -5.81 -17.66 -11.64
C LYS A 352 -6.10 -16.58 -12.69
N ASN A 353 -5.06 -15.89 -13.15
CA ASN A 353 -5.12 -14.85 -14.18
C ASN A 353 -6.07 -13.67 -13.83
N ALA A 354 -6.26 -13.38 -12.56
CA ALA A 354 -6.89 -12.14 -12.11
C ALA A 354 -5.89 -11.34 -11.28
N PHE A 355 -5.97 -10.02 -11.37
CA PHE A 355 -5.05 -9.11 -10.69
C PHE A 355 -5.81 -7.99 -9.99
N GLU A 356 -5.23 -7.50 -8.90
CA GLU A 356 -5.65 -6.26 -8.25
C GLU A 356 -4.73 -5.12 -8.67
N ALA A 357 -5.31 -3.95 -8.88
CA ALA A 357 -4.64 -2.67 -9.06
C ALA A 357 -5.56 -1.59 -8.49
N CYS A 358 -5.86 -1.71 -7.20
CA CYS A 358 -6.92 -0.95 -6.54
C CYS A 358 -6.55 -0.49 -5.12
N VAL A 359 -7.48 0.23 -4.48
CA VAL A 359 -7.37 0.73 -3.09
C VAL A 359 -6.15 1.63 -2.87
N PHE A 360 -5.94 2.59 -3.77
CA PHE A 360 -4.85 3.55 -3.68
C PHE A 360 -5.25 4.80 -2.87
N THR A 361 -4.59 5.03 -1.74
CA THR A 361 -4.69 6.27 -0.95
C THR A 361 -4.12 7.47 -1.71
N PHE A 362 -2.91 7.33 -2.27
CA PHE A 362 -2.23 8.36 -3.06
C PHE A 362 -2.19 8.02 -4.56
N GLY A 363 -3.37 7.70 -5.11
CA GLY A 363 -3.50 7.15 -6.46
C GLY A 363 -2.87 8.01 -7.56
N ILE A 364 -2.89 9.34 -7.45
CA ILE A 364 -2.30 10.23 -8.47
C ILE A 364 -0.77 10.14 -8.45
N ALA A 365 -0.16 10.22 -7.27
CA ALA A 365 1.28 10.11 -7.12
C ALA A 365 1.82 8.73 -7.51
N GLN A 366 1.01 7.69 -7.38
CA GLN A 366 1.43 6.31 -7.58
C GLN A 366 0.98 5.70 -8.93
N ALA A 367 0.03 6.31 -9.66
CA ALA A 367 -0.58 5.69 -10.84
C ALA A 367 0.42 5.33 -11.95
N GLY A 368 1.38 6.18 -12.27
CA GLY A 368 2.43 5.89 -13.26
C GLY A 368 3.20 4.61 -12.91
N GLY A 369 3.78 4.57 -11.71
CA GLY A 369 4.48 3.39 -11.19
C GLY A 369 3.60 2.16 -11.06
N ALA A 370 2.36 2.32 -10.63
CA ALA A 370 1.38 1.24 -10.52
C ALA A 370 1.08 0.59 -11.88
N GLY A 371 0.87 1.40 -12.92
CA GLY A 371 0.65 0.86 -14.28
C GLY A 371 1.84 0.05 -14.78
N LYS A 372 3.07 0.52 -14.57
CA LYS A 372 4.30 -0.22 -14.90
C LYS A 372 4.35 -1.56 -14.16
N VAL A 373 4.19 -1.52 -12.83
CA VAL A 373 4.29 -2.70 -11.96
C VAL A 373 3.23 -3.74 -12.35
N LEU A 374 1.98 -3.32 -12.57
CA LEU A 374 0.93 -4.24 -13.01
C LEU A 374 1.26 -4.84 -14.38
N ALA A 375 1.69 -4.03 -15.35
CA ALA A 375 2.05 -4.52 -16.67
C ALA A 375 3.16 -5.58 -16.59
N GLU A 376 4.15 -5.41 -15.72
CA GLU A 376 5.19 -6.43 -15.48
C GLU A 376 4.63 -7.72 -14.92
N TRP A 377 3.78 -7.67 -13.90
CA TRP A 377 3.14 -8.87 -13.37
C TRP A 377 2.29 -9.61 -14.41
N VAL A 378 1.47 -8.89 -15.16
CA VAL A 378 0.59 -9.50 -16.17
C VAL A 378 1.39 -10.08 -17.33
N THR A 379 2.42 -9.38 -17.81
CA THR A 379 3.15 -9.78 -19.02
C THR A 379 4.33 -10.72 -18.75
N ARG A 380 4.92 -10.68 -17.55
CA ARG A 380 6.15 -11.41 -17.20
C ARG A 380 5.96 -12.36 -16.00
N GLY A 381 4.88 -12.23 -15.23
CA GLY A 381 4.66 -12.98 -14.00
C GLY A 381 5.41 -12.43 -12.77
N GLU A 382 6.28 -11.44 -12.95
CA GLU A 382 7.17 -10.90 -11.92
C GLU A 382 7.56 -9.44 -12.19
N THR A 383 7.85 -8.68 -11.13
CA THR A 383 8.13 -7.23 -11.18
C THR A 383 9.62 -6.93 -11.10
N GLU A 384 10.09 -5.84 -11.70
CA GLU A 384 11.48 -5.38 -11.55
C GLU A 384 11.83 -4.99 -10.12
N TRP A 385 10.89 -4.36 -9.42
CA TRP A 385 11.07 -3.91 -8.04
C TRP A 385 10.48 -4.92 -7.06
N ASP A 386 11.01 -4.91 -5.83
CA ASP A 386 10.36 -5.55 -4.70
C ASP A 386 9.08 -4.77 -4.38
N MET A 387 7.94 -5.44 -4.52
CA MET A 387 6.60 -4.90 -4.30
C MET A 387 5.86 -5.61 -3.16
N TRP A 388 6.58 -6.31 -2.27
CA TRP A 388 5.97 -7.08 -1.18
C TRP A 388 5.00 -6.26 -0.33
N SER A 389 5.34 -5.00 -0.01
CA SER A 389 4.49 -4.12 0.80
C SER A 389 3.16 -3.77 0.13
N CYS A 390 2.99 -4.06 -1.16
CA CYS A 390 1.80 -3.76 -1.94
C CYS A 390 1.13 -5.03 -2.51
N ASP A 391 1.73 -6.21 -2.34
CA ASP A 391 1.18 -7.48 -2.81
C ASP A 391 -0.15 -7.79 -2.08
N PRO A 392 -1.23 -8.12 -2.80
CA PRO A 392 -2.52 -8.46 -2.21
C PRO A 392 -2.52 -9.62 -1.23
N ARG A 393 -1.53 -10.53 -1.31
CA ARG A 393 -1.43 -11.75 -0.50
C ARG A 393 -0.85 -11.49 0.89
N ARG A 394 -0.42 -10.26 1.20
CA ARG A 394 0.02 -9.84 2.55
C ARG A 394 -1.13 -9.80 3.57
N PHE A 395 -2.37 -9.66 3.09
CA PHE A 395 -3.58 -9.73 3.89
C PHE A 395 -4.19 -11.11 3.75
N THR A 396 -4.37 -11.83 4.86
CA THR A 396 -4.94 -13.18 4.87
C THR A 396 -6.33 -13.23 5.50
N GLY A 397 -6.80 -14.41 5.92
CA GLY A 397 -8.17 -14.64 6.40
C GLY A 397 -8.57 -13.88 7.67
N PHE A 398 -7.66 -13.19 8.34
CA PHE A 398 -7.96 -12.41 9.55
C PHE A 398 -8.59 -11.03 9.28
N VAL A 399 -8.63 -10.60 8.01
CA VAL A 399 -8.99 -9.23 7.60
C VAL A 399 -10.48 -9.14 7.26
N ASP A 400 -11.30 -8.96 8.29
CA ASP A 400 -12.73 -8.71 8.22
C ASP A 400 -13.08 -7.21 8.22
N ASP A 401 -14.37 -6.89 8.15
CA ASP A 401 -14.89 -5.53 7.98
C ASP A 401 -14.55 -4.63 9.17
N ASP A 402 -14.72 -5.10 10.41
CA ASP A 402 -14.42 -4.33 11.61
C ASP A 402 -12.92 -4.05 11.73
N TYR A 403 -12.05 -5.00 11.35
CA TYR A 403 -10.61 -4.75 11.27
C TYR A 403 -10.29 -3.66 10.26
N CYS A 404 -10.85 -3.76 9.06
CA CYS A 404 -10.67 -2.78 8.01
C CYS A 404 -11.07 -1.38 8.51
N VAL A 405 -12.26 -1.23 9.08
CA VAL A 405 -12.72 0.09 9.55
C VAL A 405 -11.89 0.62 10.72
N ALA A 406 -11.54 -0.22 11.70
CA ALA A 406 -10.73 0.19 12.85
C ALA A 406 -9.33 0.64 12.42
N LYS A 407 -8.64 -0.17 11.61
CA LYS A 407 -7.31 0.16 11.08
C LYS A 407 -7.34 1.32 10.10
N GLY A 408 -8.36 1.42 9.24
CA GLY A 408 -8.50 2.52 8.28
C GLY A 408 -8.59 3.88 8.97
N LYS A 409 -9.38 3.98 10.04
CA LYS A 409 -9.46 5.19 10.87
C LYS A 409 -8.14 5.51 11.57
N GLU A 410 -7.46 4.50 12.09
CA GLU A 410 -6.16 4.67 12.73
C GLU A 410 -5.10 5.14 11.73
N VAL A 411 -4.96 4.47 10.58
CA VAL A 411 -4.00 4.83 9.54
C VAL A 411 -4.28 6.23 8.99
N TYR A 412 -5.53 6.58 8.68
CA TYR A 412 -5.87 7.93 8.23
C TYR A 412 -5.55 8.99 9.29
N GLY A 413 -5.94 8.75 10.55
CA GLY A 413 -5.68 9.68 11.65
C GLY A 413 -4.19 9.87 11.95
N HIS A 414 -3.35 9.01 11.37
CA HIS A 414 -1.91 8.96 11.50
C HIS A 414 -1.18 9.03 10.16
N GLU A 415 -1.82 9.59 9.12
CA GLU A 415 -1.29 9.67 7.76
C GLU A 415 0.13 10.26 7.70
N TYR A 416 0.40 11.25 8.56
CA TYR A 416 1.70 11.91 8.68
C TYR A 416 2.47 11.57 9.96
N ALA A 417 1.99 10.63 10.77
CA ALA A 417 2.70 10.23 11.98
C ALA A 417 4.02 9.52 11.67
N MET A 418 4.98 9.60 12.59
CA MET A 418 6.23 8.86 12.49
C MET A 418 6.00 7.37 12.76
N HIS A 419 6.55 6.52 11.91
CA HIS A 419 6.55 5.07 12.11
C HIS A 419 7.84 4.63 12.83
N PHE A 420 7.84 4.76 14.15
CA PHE A 420 8.98 4.36 14.98
C PHE A 420 9.20 2.84 14.95
N PRO A 421 10.45 2.34 15.07
CA PRO A 421 10.76 0.92 14.89
C PRO A 421 10.08 -0.03 15.88
N HIS A 422 9.79 0.45 17.09
CA HIS A 422 9.19 -0.35 18.18
C HIS A 422 7.74 0.05 18.50
N HIS A 423 7.18 1.03 17.78
CA HIS A 423 5.81 1.49 17.99
C HIS A 423 4.86 0.69 17.09
N GLU A 424 3.86 0.06 17.72
CA GLU A 424 2.77 -0.60 17.03
C GLU A 424 1.45 0.09 17.37
N TRP A 425 0.69 0.42 16.34
CA TRP A 425 -0.62 1.03 16.46
C TRP A 425 -1.65 0.01 16.95
N PRO A 426 -2.43 0.30 18.01
CA PRO A 426 -3.20 -0.71 18.75
C PRO A 426 -4.57 -1.10 18.16
N ALA A 427 -5.08 -0.41 17.13
CA ALA A 427 -6.40 -0.76 16.58
C ALA A 427 -6.39 -2.14 15.90
N GLY A 428 -7.52 -2.86 15.99
CA GLY A 428 -7.73 -4.12 15.27
C GLY A 428 -6.90 -5.32 15.78
N ARG A 429 -6.35 -5.27 16.99
CA ARG A 429 -5.56 -6.36 17.59
C ARG A 429 -6.40 -7.60 17.94
N ASN A 430 -5.73 -8.70 18.30
CA ASN A 430 -6.35 -9.95 18.77
C ASN A 430 -7.21 -10.70 17.73
N LYS A 431 -6.91 -10.58 16.43
CA LYS A 431 -7.65 -11.32 15.39
C LYS A 431 -7.36 -12.81 15.38
N ARG A 432 -6.14 -13.22 15.75
CA ARG A 432 -5.75 -14.62 15.93
C ARG A 432 -4.95 -14.76 17.22
N LEU A 433 -5.39 -15.64 18.09
CA LEU A 433 -4.75 -15.92 19.37
C LEU A 433 -4.20 -17.34 19.37
N SER A 434 -2.97 -17.49 19.81
CA SER A 434 -2.39 -18.80 20.12
C SER A 434 -3.08 -19.41 21.35
N SER A 435 -3.06 -20.74 21.43
CA SER A 435 -3.40 -21.48 22.66
C SER A 435 -2.52 -21.09 23.87
N LEU A 436 -1.40 -20.42 23.63
CA LEU A 436 -0.45 -19.93 24.63
C LEU A 436 -0.65 -18.46 24.99
N ASP A 437 -1.54 -17.70 24.31
CA ASP A 437 -1.64 -16.24 24.45
C ASP A 437 -1.80 -15.81 25.92
N SER A 438 -2.72 -16.41 26.66
CA SER A 438 -2.93 -16.09 28.08
C SER A 438 -1.69 -16.35 28.93
N ARG A 439 -1.02 -17.50 28.72
CA ARG A 439 0.20 -17.86 29.45
C ARG A 439 1.36 -16.92 29.14
N LEU A 440 1.47 -16.46 27.89
CA LEU A 440 2.49 -15.51 27.48
C LEU A 440 2.26 -14.16 28.14
N ARG A 441 1.01 -13.66 28.13
CA ARG A 441 0.65 -12.39 28.80
C ARG A 441 0.86 -12.46 30.31
N ASP A 442 0.49 -13.57 30.95
CA ASP A 442 0.73 -13.81 32.38
C ASP A 442 2.23 -13.82 32.72
N ALA A 443 3.08 -14.24 31.78
CA ALA A 443 4.54 -14.18 31.89
C ALA A 443 5.14 -12.79 31.59
N GLY A 444 4.31 -11.80 31.28
CA GLY A 444 4.73 -10.43 30.98
C GLY A 444 4.96 -10.14 29.50
N ALA A 445 4.47 -10.97 28.58
CA ALA A 445 4.68 -10.75 27.15
C ALA A 445 4.09 -9.40 26.68
N VAL A 446 4.93 -8.59 26.06
CA VAL A 446 4.53 -7.42 25.28
C VAL A 446 4.29 -7.89 23.85
N MET A 447 3.02 -7.93 23.46
CA MET A 447 2.58 -8.58 22.23
C MET A 447 2.67 -7.65 21.02
N GLY A 448 3.05 -8.20 19.86
CA GLY A 448 2.94 -7.59 18.54
C GLY A 448 2.05 -8.41 17.61
N ALA A 449 1.51 -7.76 16.57
CA ALA A 449 0.60 -8.41 15.61
C ALA A 449 1.29 -8.77 14.28
N TYR A 450 1.24 -10.05 13.91
CA TYR A 450 1.84 -10.56 12.66
C TYR A 450 0.86 -11.48 11.93
N ASN A 451 0.37 -11.08 10.75
CA ASN A 451 -0.66 -11.83 10.02
C ASN A 451 -1.90 -12.17 10.88
N GLY A 452 -2.32 -11.20 11.70
CA GLY A 452 -3.41 -11.33 12.68
C GLY A 452 -3.03 -12.00 13.99
N TRP A 453 -1.89 -12.71 14.07
CA TRP A 453 -1.45 -13.42 15.27
C TRP A 453 -0.81 -12.49 16.29
N GLU A 454 -1.26 -12.60 17.53
CA GLU A 454 -0.58 -12.00 18.69
C GLU A 454 0.66 -12.83 19.04
N ARG A 455 1.85 -12.21 18.98
CA ARG A 455 3.14 -12.85 19.30
C ARG A 455 3.92 -12.01 20.28
N ALA A 456 4.59 -12.65 21.24
CA ALA A 456 5.46 -11.95 22.18
C ALA A 456 6.65 -11.33 21.43
N ASN A 457 6.80 -10.00 21.51
CA ASN A 457 7.99 -9.29 21.03
C ASN A 457 9.14 -9.36 22.07
N TRP A 458 8.79 -9.30 23.36
CA TRP A 458 9.69 -9.40 24.53
C TRP A 458 8.84 -9.60 25.81
N PHE A 459 9.48 -9.89 26.94
CA PHE A 459 8.81 -10.09 28.23
C PHE A 459 9.18 -9.01 29.25
N ALA A 460 8.19 -8.23 29.66
CA ALA A 460 8.31 -7.18 30.65
C ALA A 460 8.32 -7.71 32.08
N LYS A 461 9.01 -6.98 32.97
CA LYS A 461 8.98 -7.20 34.42
C LYS A 461 8.27 -6.04 35.12
N ALA A 462 7.86 -6.28 36.36
CA ALA A 462 7.28 -5.25 37.20
C ALA A 462 8.22 -4.03 37.30
N GLY A 463 7.70 -2.85 36.95
CA GLY A 463 8.45 -1.59 36.95
C GLY A 463 8.96 -1.13 35.58
N ASP A 464 8.86 -1.94 34.53
CA ASP A 464 9.17 -1.50 33.16
C ASP A 464 8.10 -0.52 32.65
N ASP A 465 8.53 0.47 31.87
CA ASP A 465 7.62 1.43 31.21
C ASP A 465 7.02 0.81 29.94
N LEU A 466 5.72 0.55 29.97
CA LEU A 466 4.95 0.02 28.84
C LEU A 466 4.08 1.09 28.16
N SER A 467 4.32 2.36 28.46
CA SER A 467 3.59 3.45 27.84
C SER A 467 3.88 3.52 26.34
N GLU A 468 2.87 3.94 25.57
CA GLU A 468 3.02 4.20 24.14
C GLU A 468 4.17 5.17 23.86
N LYS A 469 4.32 6.21 24.70
CA LYS A 469 5.39 7.20 24.59
C LYS A 469 6.79 6.57 24.63
N ALA A 470 6.99 5.51 25.40
CA ALA A 470 8.28 4.82 25.46
C ALA A 470 8.66 4.12 24.14
N THR A 471 7.67 3.81 23.29
CA THR A 471 7.89 3.19 21.97
C THR A 471 8.17 4.22 20.86
N GLN A 472 7.89 5.51 21.10
CA GLN A 472 8.00 6.59 20.13
C GLN A 472 9.43 7.17 20.10
N THR A 473 10.40 6.33 19.73
CA THR A 473 11.82 6.70 19.67
C THR A 473 12.54 6.00 18.52
N TRP A 474 13.54 6.68 17.95
CA TRP A 474 14.49 6.10 16.98
C TRP A 474 15.70 5.44 17.66
N MET A 475 15.81 5.58 18.98
CA MET A 475 16.90 5.02 19.77
C MET A 475 16.77 3.50 19.88
N ARG A 476 17.90 2.82 20.04
CA ARG A 476 17.95 1.37 20.24
C ARG A 476 17.62 0.98 21.67
N ASP A 477 17.97 1.86 22.61
CA ASP A 477 17.72 1.73 24.04
C ASP A 477 16.32 2.22 24.38
N GLY A 478 15.58 1.36 25.09
CA GLY A 478 14.23 1.59 25.59
C GLY A 478 13.91 0.55 26.65
N PRO A 479 12.68 0.53 27.19
CA PRO A 479 12.31 -0.41 28.27
C PRO A 479 12.48 -1.89 27.91
N TRP A 480 12.44 -2.22 26.61
CA TRP A 480 12.68 -3.57 26.10
C TRP A 480 14.14 -4.00 26.15
N GLU A 481 15.10 -3.08 26.01
CA GLU A 481 16.52 -3.44 25.78
C GLU A 481 17.11 -4.29 26.92
N PRO A 482 16.93 -3.94 28.21
CA PRO A 482 17.45 -4.74 29.29
C PRO A 482 16.81 -6.14 29.34
N ARG A 483 15.54 -6.26 28.96
CA ARG A 483 14.80 -7.53 28.96
C ARG A 483 15.22 -8.42 27.80
N ILE A 484 15.34 -7.87 26.60
CA ILE A 484 15.86 -8.59 25.45
C ILE A 484 17.29 -9.06 25.70
N ARG A 485 18.12 -8.24 26.38
CA ARG A 485 19.46 -8.66 26.82
C ARG A 485 19.38 -9.87 27.76
N GLU A 486 18.55 -9.80 28.80
CA GLU A 486 18.33 -10.92 29.73
C GLU A 486 17.83 -12.19 29.00
N GLU A 487 16.91 -12.05 28.04
CA GLU A 487 16.41 -13.15 27.21
C GLU A 487 17.53 -13.79 26.36
N CYS A 488 18.36 -12.96 25.69
CA CYS A 488 19.50 -13.43 24.93
C CYS A 488 20.52 -14.17 25.81
N GLU A 489 20.81 -13.63 26.99
CA GLU A 489 21.72 -14.23 27.98
C GLU A 489 21.15 -15.56 28.52
N ALA A 490 19.84 -15.63 28.78
CA ALA A 490 19.17 -16.85 29.22
C ALA A 490 19.24 -17.96 28.16
N VAL A 491 19.07 -17.63 26.88
CA VAL A 491 19.25 -18.58 25.76
C VAL A 491 20.71 -19.03 25.65
N ARG A 492 21.66 -18.08 25.76
CA ARG A 492 23.11 -18.37 25.65
C ARG A 492 23.61 -19.27 26.77
N ASP A 493 23.25 -18.97 28.02
CA ASP A 493 23.85 -19.59 29.22
C ASP A 493 22.99 -20.72 29.81
N SER A 494 21.73 -20.82 29.41
CA SER A 494 20.76 -21.76 29.97
C SER A 494 19.85 -22.37 28.89
N CYS A 495 18.58 -21.99 28.86
CA CYS A 495 17.59 -22.43 27.91
C CYS A 495 16.47 -21.39 27.84
N GLY A 496 16.11 -20.95 26.65
CA GLY A 496 14.91 -20.15 26.38
C GLY A 496 13.86 -20.96 25.63
N VAL A 497 12.61 -20.54 25.78
CA VAL A 497 11.47 -21.09 25.02
C VAL A 497 10.81 -19.95 24.27
N LEU A 498 10.73 -20.06 22.94
CA LEU A 498 10.07 -19.09 22.09
C LEU A 498 8.88 -19.74 21.39
N ALA A 499 7.69 -19.17 21.56
CA ALA A 499 6.54 -19.52 20.75
C ALA A 499 6.64 -18.83 19.39
N ILE A 500 6.63 -19.62 18.32
CA ILE A 500 6.58 -19.12 16.94
C ILE A 500 5.19 -19.34 16.35
N SER A 501 4.17 -18.96 17.13
CA SER A 501 2.77 -19.08 16.77
C SER A 501 2.47 -18.38 15.44
N GLY A 502 1.65 -19.03 14.62
CA GLY A 502 1.26 -18.53 13.32
C GLY A 502 2.30 -18.66 12.21
N PHE A 503 3.51 -19.19 12.47
CA PHE A 503 4.41 -19.57 11.38
C PHE A 503 3.72 -20.56 10.47
N THR A 504 3.68 -20.21 9.18
CA THR A 504 2.92 -20.92 8.18
C THR A 504 3.45 -22.34 8.02
N ARG A 505 2.52 -23.30 7.93
CA ARG A 505 2.79 -24.73 7.77
C ARG A 505 2.13 -25.22 6.49
N ILE A 506 2.96 -25.56 5.51
CA ILE A 506 2.49 -26.09 4.23
C ILE A 506 2.96 -27.53 4.11
N LYS A 507 2.07 -28.42 3.70
CA LYS A 507 2.39 -29.81 3.40
C LYS A 507 2.30 -30.03 1.91
N VAL A 508 3.32 -30.66 1.33
CA VAL A 508 3.34 -31.06 -0.07
C VAL A 508 3.39 -32.58 -0.15
N GLN A 509 2.40 -33.18 -0.83
CA GLN A 509 2.22 -34.63 -0.93
C GLN A 509 1.95 -35.03 -2.38
N GLY A 510 2.13 -36.32 -2.68
CA GLY A 510 1.94 -36.88 -4.02
C GLY A 510 3.18 -37.61 -4.54
N GLU A 511 3.00 -38.46 -5.53
CA GLU A 511 4.11 -39.12 -6.21
C GLU A 511 5.01 -38.07 -6.87
N GLY A 512 6.32 -38.10 -6.58
CA GLY A 512 7.28 -37.13 -7.09
C GLY A 512 7.30 -35.76 -6.40
N ALA A 513 6.50 -35.54 -5.35
CA ALA A 513 6.41 -34.26 -4.63
C ALA A 513 7.77 -33.69 -4.19
N ARG A 514 8.61 -34.55 -3.60
CA ARG A 514 9.97 -34.18 -3.18
C ARG A 514 10.84 -33.72 -4.36
N ASP A 515 10.84 -34.48 -5.44
CA ASP A 515 11.71 -34.19 -6.59
C ASP A 515 11.23 -32.94 -7.34
N TRP A 516 9.92 -32.73 -7.40
CA TRP A 516 9.33 -31.48 -7.90
C TRP A 516 9.78 -30.28 -7.06
N LEU A 517 9.67 -30.34 -5.73
CA LEU A 517 10.14 -29.28 -4.85
C LEU A 517 11.66 -29.05 -4.98
N ASP A 518 12.47 -30.10 -5.08
CA ASP A 518 13.92 -29.98 -5.31
C ASP A 518 14.23 -29.19 -6.59
N GLY A 519 13.41 -29.37 -7.63
CA GLY A 519 13.48 -28.59 -8.88
C GLY A 519 13.05 -27.13 -8.78
N MET A 520 12.32 -26.72 -7.73
CA MET A 520 11.86 -25.34 -7.53
C MET A 520 12.85 -24.48 -6.74
N THR A 521 13.80 -25.08 -6.03
CA THR A 521 14.65 -24.34 -5.08
C THR A 521 16.10 -24.22 -5.56
N ALA A 522 16.78 -23.18 -5.11
CA ALA A 522 18.21 -22.96 -5.34
C ALA A 522 19.10 -23.77 -4.37
N SER A 523 18.53 -24.74 -3.63
CA SER A 523 19.22 -25.53 -2.61
C SER A 523 18.88 -27.01 -2.76
N ARG A 524 19.77 -27.90 -2.32
CA ARG A 524 19.46 -29.34 -2.30
C ARG A 524 18.57 -29.66 -1.10
N LEU A 525 17.50 -30.41 -1.32
CA LEU A 525 16.63 -30.85 -0.21
C LEU A 525 17.38 -31.78 0.76
N PRO A 526 17.16 -31.64 2.07
CA PRO A 526 17.78 -32.49 3.09
C PRO A 526 17.30 -33.95 2.97
N SER A 527 18.07 -34.91 3.49
CA SER A 527 17.62 -36.31 3.57
C SER A 527 16.40 -36.46 4.50
N VAL A 528 15.60 -37.51 4.34
CA VAL A 528 14.50 -37.85 5.26
C VAL A 528 15.00 -37.86 6.72
N GLY A 529 14.21 -37.27 7.62
CA GLY A 529 14.56 -37.14 9.04
C GLY A 529 15.52 -35.99 9.36
N ARG A 530 15.85 -35.13 8.39
CA ARG A 530 16.59 -33.88 8.60
C ARG A 530 15.75 -32.67 8.20
N VAL A 531 16.08 -31.53 8.79
CA VAL A 531 15.55 -30.22 8.43
C VAL A 531 16.65 -29.43 7.72
N GLY A 532 16.27 -28.66 6.72
CA GLY A 532 17.17 -27.80 5.96
C GLY A 532 16.45 -26.56 5.47
N LEU A 533 17.21 -25.57 5.04
CA LEU A 533 16.68 -24.32 4.51
C LEU A 533 16.72 -24.36 2.98
N ALA A 534 15.67 -23.90 2.32
CA ALA A 534 15.62 -23.80 0.87
C ALA A 534 15.15 -22.42 0.43
N TYR A 535 15.77 -21.95 -0.65
CA TYR A 535 15.53 -20.63 -1.23
C TYR A 535 14.77 -20.80 -2.55
N PHE A 536 13.66 -20.09 -2.69
CA PHE A 536 12.88 -20.06 -3.92
C PHE A 536 13.25 -18.80 -4.68
N ALA A 537 13.66 -18.98 -5.94
CA ALA A 537 14.05 -17.89 -6.81
C ALA A 537 13.02 -17.68 -7.93
N ASP A 538 12.90 -16.44 -8.38
CA ASP A 538 12.16 -16.12 -9.60
C ASP A 538 12.98 -16.48 -10.86
N SER A 539 12.41 -16.21 -12.04
CA SER A 539 13.05 -16.55 -13.32
C SER A 539 14.33 -15.75 -13.60
N ARG A 540 14.61 -14.69 -12.83
CA ARG A 540 15.83 -13.87 -12.88
C ARG A 540 16.85 -14.24 -11.79
N GLY A 541 16.55 -15.22 -10.94
CA GLY A 541 17.45 -15.65 -9.87
C GLY A 541 17.38 -14.80 -8.60
N ARG A 542 16.36 -13.95 -8.43
CA ARG A 542 16.14 -13.19 -7.19
C ARG A 542 15.36 -14.05 -6.21
N ILE A 543 15.73 -14.00 -4.94
CA ILE A 543 15.05 -14.78 -3.89
C ILE A 543 13.70 -14.14 -3.60
N VAL A 544 12.62 -14.90 -3.79
CA VAL A 544 11.24 -14.46 -3.51
C VAL A 544 10.76 -14.89 -2.13
N THR A 545 11.24 -16.03 -1.64
CA THR A 545 10.97 -16.52 -0.29
C THR A 545 12.00 -17.57 0.13
N GLU A 546 12.00 -17.90 1.41
CA GLU A 546 12.82 -18.93 2.04
C GLU A 546 11.90 -19.79 2.92
N MET A 547 12.06 -21.12 2.86
CA MET A 547 11.27 -22.03 3.69
C MET A 547 12.18 -23.08 4.33
N SER A 548 11.87 -23.45 5.57
CA SER A 548 12.43 -24.66 6.18
C SER A 548 11.74 -25.89 5.61
N MET A 549 12.51 -26.83 5.07
CA MET A 549 12.04 -28.08 4.45
C MET A 549 12.23 -29.26 5.40
N ILE A 550 11.20 -30.07 5.57
CA ILE A 550 11.21 -31.27 6.43
C ILE A 550 10.68 -32.48 5.64
N PRO A 551 11.55 -33.20 4.92
CA PRO A 551 11.14 -34.37 4.17
C PRO A 551 10.79 -35.56 5.07
N ARG A 552 9.67 -36.19 4.78
CA ARG A 552 9.11 -37.34 5.52
C ARG A 552 9.33 -38.66 4.78
N SER A 553 9.23 -39.75 5.52
CA SER A 553 9.15 -41.09 4.93
C SER A 553 7.85 -41.21 4.13
N GLY A 554 7.93 -41.46 2.82
CA GLY A 554 6.77 -41.49 1.92
C GLY A 554 6.81 -40.45 0.79
N GLY A 555 7.83 -39.59 0.75
CA GLY A 555 8.01 -38.61 -0.33
C GLY A 555 7.35 -37.25 -0.08
N GLU A 556 6.62 -37.13 1.02
CA GLU A 556 6.01 -35.88 1.49
C GLU A 556 7.06 -34.91 2.05
N VAL A 557 6.77 -33.62 1.97
CA VAL A 557 7.63 -32.56 2.53
C VAL A 557 6.76 -31.57 3.30
N ASP A 558 7.04 -31.38 4.59
CA ASP A 558 6.48 -30.26 5.35
C ASP A 558 7.39 -29.04 5.19
N LEU A 559 6.76 -27.88 5.09
CA LEU A 559 7.38 -26.58 4.89
C LEU A 559 7.00 -25.65 6.03
N ILE A 560 7.95 -24.83 6.46
CA ILE A 560 7.71 -23.76 7.44
C ILE A 560 8.20 -22.44 6.86
N THR A 561 7.32 -21.44 6.86
CA THR A 561 7.65 -20.07 6.42
C THR A 561 7.03 -19.02 7.34
N ALA A 562 7.33 -17.75 7.09
CA ALA A 562 6.86 -16.61 7.87
C ALA A 562 5.33 -16.50 7.85
N ALA A 563 4.73 -16.15 9.00
CA ALA A 563 3.29 -15.97 9.12
C ALA A 563 2.75 -14.95 8.10
N THR A 564 3.50 -13.89 7.83
CA THR A 564 3.12 -12.82 6.89
C THR A 564 3.16 -13.23 5.43
N ALA A 565 3.88 -14.32 5.09
CA ALA A 565 4.00 -14.82 3.73
C ALA A 565 3.00 -15.94 3.40
N GLN A 566 2.08 -16.27 4.32
CA GLN A 566 1.20 -17.45 4.25
C GLN A 566 0.60 -17.71 2.87
N TRP A 567 -0.17 -16.76 2.32
CA TRP A 567 -0.81 -16.92 1.02
C TRP A 567 0.14 -16.70 -0.16
N HIS A 568 1.19 -15.90 0.02
CA HIS A 568 2.21 -15.74 -1.02
C HIS A 568 2.92 -17.06 -1.31
N ASP A 569 3.38 -17.71 -0.23
CA ASP A 569 4.17 -18.92 -0.27
C ASP A 569 3.33 -20.16 -0.59
N ASP A 570 2.10 -20.24 -0.09
CA ASP A 570 1.16 -21.27 -0.53
C ASP A 570 0.90 -21.16 -2.04
N GLU A 571 0.58 -19.97 -2.55
CA GLU A 571 0.28 -19.77 -3.96
C GLU A 571 1.50 -19.93 -4.88
N LEU A 572 2.70 -19.62 -4.39
CA LEU A 572 3.94 -19.90 -5.11
C LEU A 572 4.04 -21.40 -5.46
N LEU A 573 3.59 -22.26 -4.54
CA LEU A 573 3.63 -23.71 -4.69
C LEU A 573 2.37 -24.23 -5.40
N SER A 574 1.18 -23.90 -4.90
CA SER A 574 -0.09 -24.49 -5.35
C SER A 574 -0.42 -24.13 -6.80
N ARG A 575 -0.03 -22.95 -7.30
CA ARG A 575 -0.22 -22.58 -8.72
C ARG A 575 0.68 -23.35 -9.69
N GLN A 576 1.79 -23.90 -9.21
CA GLN A 576 2.79 -24.60 -10.01
C GLN A 576 2.77 -26.12 -9.78
N ALA A 577 1.94 -26.60 -8.86
CA ALA A 577 1.81 -28.01 -8.52
C ALA A 577 1.32 -28.81 -9.74
N PRO A 578 2.06 -29.85 -10.18
CA PRO A 578 1.61 -30.78 -11.20
C PRO A 578 0.39 -31.59 -10.76
N ASP A 579 -0.32 -32.16 -11.74
CA ASP A 579 -1.41 -33.10 -11.46
C ASP A 579 -0.92 -34.25 -10.55
N GLY A 580 -1.68 -34.53 -9.49
CA GLY A 580 -1.34 -35.57 -8.50
C GLY A 580 -0.47 -35.10 -7.33
N ILE A 581 0.07 -33.87 -7.38
CA ILE A 581 0.71 -33.23 -6.22
C ILE A 581 -0.28 -32.27 -5.55
N THR A 582 -0.40 -32.38 -4.23
CA THR A 582 -1.28 -31.54 -3.41
C THR A 582 -0.47 -30.67 -2.47
N VAL A 583 -0.84 -29.39 -2.38
CA VAL A 583 -0.29 -28.40 -1.44
C VAL A 583 -1.39 -28.07 -0.44
N THR A 584 -1.10 -28.11 0.86
CA THR A 584 -2.09 -27.87 1.91
C THR A 584 -1.51 -27.06 3.07
N ASP A 585 -2.13 -25.91 3.32
CA ASP A 585 -1.89 -25.11 4.53
C ASP A 585 -2.60 -25.74 5.73
N HIS A 586 -1.84 -26.01 6.79
CA HIS A 586 -2.32 -26.54 8.07
C HIS A 586 -1.78 -25.72 9.26
N SER A 587 -1.55 -24.43 9.04
CA SER A 587 -0.96 -23.51 10.01
C SER A 587 -1.75 -23.40 11.32
N GLU A 588 -3.07 -23.54 11.26
CA GLU A 588 -3.96 -23.41 12.42
C GLU A 588 -4.04 -24.69 13.28
N GLU A 589 -3.50 -25.82 12.79
CA GLU A 589 -3.59 -27.11 13.48
C GLU A 589 -2.48 -27.32 14.52
N MET A 590 -1.45 -26.47 14.53
CA MET A 590 -0.25 -26.70 15.33
C MET A 590 0.26 -25.45 16.03
N GLU A 591 0.76 -25.65 17.24
CA GLU A 591 1.60 -24.69 17.95
C GLU A 591 3.07 -25.13 17.82
N CYS A 592 4.00 -24.18 17.78
CA CYS A 592 5.42 -24.52 17.70
C CYS A 592 6.22 -23.73 18.71
N LEU A 593 6.92 -24.48 19.57
CA LEU A 593 7.84 -23.97 20.57
C LEU A 593 9.27 -24.29 20.15
N LEU A 594 10.10 -23.26 20.06
CA LEU A 594 11.55 -23.41 19.95
C LEU A 594 12.14 -23.48 21.34
N VAL A 595 12.76 -24.61 21.69
CA VAL A 595 13.48 -24.80 22.96
C VAL A 595 14.98 -24.76 22.65
N THR A 596 15.63 -23.66 23.02
CA THR A 596 16.99 -23.33 22.54
C THR A 596 17.91 -22.95 23.69
N GLY A 597 19.14 -23.48 23.67
CA GLY A 597 20.20 -23.17 24.63
C GLY A 597 21.01 -24.41 25.03
N PRO A 598 22.16 -24.25 25.70
CA PRO A 598 23.00 -25.37 26.11
C PRO A 598 22.28 -26.40 27.00
N LYS A 599 21.27 -25.98 27.76
CA LYS A 599 20.48 -26.86 28.65
C LYS A 599 19.18 -27.37 28.04
N ALA A 600 18.93 -27.11 26.74
CA ALA A 600 17.67 -27.50 26.10
C ALA A 600 17.41 -29.02 26.15
N ARG A 601 18.46 -29.85 26.03
CA ARG A 601 18.32 -31.31 26.14
C ARG A 601 17.89 -31.74 27.55
N ASP A 602 18.42 -31.10 28.58
CA ASP A 602 18.07 -31.40 29.97
C ASP A 602 16.64 -30.96 30.30
N VAL A 603 16.14 -29.90 29.64
CA VAL A 603 14.74 -29.45 29.77
C VAL A 603 13.76 -30.37 29.04
N LEU A 604 14.18 -31.01 27.95
CA LEU A 604 13.37 -31.91 27.14
C LEU A 604 13.34 -33.36 27.65
N ALA A 605 14.38 -33.77 28.39
CA ALA A 605 14.49 -35.09 29.02
C ALA A 605 13.64 -35.19 30.27
#